data_AF-A0A839P454-F1
#
_entry.id   AF-A0A839P454-F1
#
_cell.length_a   1.000
_cell.length_b   1.000
_cell.length_c   1.000
_cell.angle_alpha   90.00
_cell.angle_beta   90.00
_cell.angle_gamma   90.00
#
_symmetry.space_group_name_H-M   'P 1'
#
loop_
_entity.id
_entity.type
_entity.pdbx_description
1 polymer ?
#
loop_
_entity_poly.entity_id
_entity_poly.type
_entity_poly.pdbx_seq_one_letter_code
_entity_poly.pdbx_strand_id
1 'polypeptide(L)' 'MALLRKLISDTVTFTLYGVAVGIGMMITHEPGSNEFLLHWDTSKIFYALVGSTFTAVMVGFIRWYMWRRSHPQALD' A
#
# COMPACT_ATOMS: atom_id res chain seq x y z
N MET A 1 -3.30 11.70 19.46
CA MET A 1 -4.31 11.25 18.47
C MET A 1 -3.95 11.55 17.01
N ALA A 2 -3.30 12.67 16.66
CA ALA A 2 -3.01 13.02 15.26
C ALA A 2 -2.11 12.02 14.51
N LEU A 3 -1.10 11.43 15.18
CA LEU A 3 -0.20 10.43 14.58
C LEU A 3 -0.95 9.14 14.21
N LEU A 4 -1.77 8.61 15.12
CA LEU A 4 -2.58 7.42 14.89
C LEU A 4 -3.53 7.62 13.70
N ARG A 5 -4.20 8.77 13.62
CA ARG A 5 -5.08 9.10 12.49
C ARG A 5 -4.33 9.15 11.16
N LYS A 6 -3.11 9.71 11.15
CA LYS A 6 -2.24 9.73 9.97
C LYS A 6 -1.82 8.31 9.56
N LEU A 7 -1.41 7.47 10.52
CA LEU A 7 -1.04 6.08 10.25
C LEU A 7 -2.20 5.29 9.65
N ILE A 8 -3.40 5.40 10.23
CA ILE A 8 -4.60 4.73 9.71
C ILE A 8 -4.91 5.21 8.29
N SER A 9 -4.87 6.52 8.04
CA SER A 9 -5.08 7.09 6.71
C SER A 9 -4.07 6.56 5.71
N ASP A 10 -2.78 6.54 6.06
CA ASP A 10 -1.72 6.03 5.19
C ASP A 10 -1.95 4.54 4.89
N THR A 11 -2.29 3.73 5.90
CA THR A 11 -2.58 2.29 5.72
C THR A 11 -3.72 2.08 4.74
N VAL A 12 -4.85 2.80 4.90
CA VAL A 12 -5.99 2.70 3.98
C VAL A 12 -5.58 3.08 2.56
N THR A 13 -4.83 4.18 2.40
CA THR A 13 -4.32 4.60 1.08
C THR A 13 -3.41 3.55 0.45
N PHE A 14 -2.48 2.97 1.22
CA PHE A 14 -1.59 1.92 0.70
C PHE A 14 -2.33 0.64 0.33
N THR A 15 -3.33 0.23 1.12
CA THR A 15 -4.17 -0.91 0.78
C THR A 15 -4.92 -0.67 -0.53
N LEU A 16 -5.49 0.54 -0.73
CA LEU A 16 -6.16 0.90 -1.98
C LEU A 16 -5.19 0.88 -3.16
N TYR A 17 -3.97 1.37 -3.00
CA TYR A 17 -2.93 1.28 -4.03
C TYR A 17 -2.53 -0.17 -4.32
N GLY A 18 -2.40 -1.01 -3.30
CA GLY A 18 -2.14 -2.45 -3.46
C GLY A 18 -3.24 -3.13 -4.28
N VAL A 19 -4.51 -2.86 -3.96
CA VAL A 19 -5.65 -3.39 -4.72
C VAL A 19 -5.63 -2.89 -6.17
N ALA A 20 -5.41 -1.59 -6.38
CA ALA A 20 -5.35 -1.00 -7.72
C ALA A 20 -4.21 -1.58 -8.57
N VAL A 21 -3.02 -1.77 -7.98
CA VAL A 21 -1.87 -2.41 -8.64
C VAL A 21 -2.17 -3.87 -8.97
N GLY A 22 -2.75 -4.62 -8.03
CA GLY A 22 -3.13 -6.01 -8.25
C GLY A 22 -4.13 -6.17 -9.39
N ILE A 23 -5.15 -5.30 -9.46
CA ILE A 23 -6.12 -5.27 -10.57
C ILE A 23 -5.42 -4.85 -11.87
N GLY A 24 -4.55 -3.83 -11.85
CA GLY A 24 -3.80 -3.40 -13.03
C GLY A 24 -2.95 -4.52 -13.64
N MET A 25 -2.31 -5.35 -12.80
CA MET A 25 -1.54 -6.52 -13.25
C MET A 25 -2.40 -7.65 -13.85
N MET A 26 -3.72 -7.63 -13.62
CA MET A 26 -4.68 -8.54 -14.25
C MET A 26 -5.19 -8.04 -15.60
N ILE A 27 -4.99 -6.75 -15.90
CA ILE A 27 -5.35 -6.19 -17.19
C ILE A 27 -4.26 -6.58 -18.17
N THR A 28 -4.59 -7.51 -19.05
CA THR A 28 -3.70 -7.97 -20.11
C THR A 28 -4.24 -7.54 -21.45
N HIS A 29 -3.33 -7.31 -22.40
CA HIS A 29 -3.65 -6.96 -23.76
C HIS A 29 -3.06 -8.01 -24.69
N GLU A 30 -3.86 -8.54 -25.60
CA GLU A 30 -3.41 -9.52 -26.57
C GLU A 30 -2.74 -8.80 -27.77
N PRO A 31 -1.59 -9.25 -28.28
CA PRO A 31 -0.91 -8.56 -29.38
C PRO A 31 -1.79 -8.48 -30.63
N GLY A 32 -2.21 -7.26 -31.01
CA GLY A 32 -3.05 -7.00 -32.18
C GLY A 32 -4.56 -6.92 -31.91
N SER A 33 -5.01 -7.16 -30.67
CA SER A 33 -6.38 -6.83 -30.25
C SER A 33 -6.50 -5.33 -29.92
N ASN A 34 -7.70 -4.77 -29.91
CA ASN A 34 -8.00 -3.44 -29.34
C ASN A 34 -8.70 -3.55 -27.97
N GLU A 35 -8.83 -4.77 -27.45
CA GLU A 35 -9.58 -5.06 -26.24
C GLU A 35 -8.65 -5.32 -25.05
N PHE A 36 -8.98 -4.70 -23.92
CA PHE A 36 -8.34 -4.98 -22.64
C PHE A 36 -9.12 -6.09 -21.93
N LEU A 37 -8.47 -7.24 -21.73
CA LEU A 37 -9.07 -8.38 -21.05
C LEU A 37 -8.62 -8.39 -19.59
N LEU A 38 -9.59 -8.48 -18.67
CA LEU A 38 -9.33 -8.69 -17.25
C LEU A 38 -9.19 -10.18 -16.97
N HIS A 39 -7.97 -10.66 -16.78
CA HIS A 39 -7.71 -12.03 -16.37
C HIS A 39 -7.67 -12.12 -14.84
N TRP A 40 -8.73 -12.64 -14.23
CA TRP A 40 -8.83 -12.73 -12.78
C TRP A 40 -7.83 -13.75 -12.22
N ASP A 41 -6.82 -13.26 -11.52
CA ASP A 41 -5.78 -14.08 -10.89
C ASP A 41 -5.57 -13.63 -9.43
N THR A 42 -6.12 -14.40 -8.50
CA THR A 42 -6.07 -14.10 -7.07
C THR A 42 -4.64 -13.98 -6.53
N SER A 43 -3.66 -14.64 -7.16
CA SER A 43 -2.26 -14.58 -6.73
C SER A 43 -1.69 -13.16 -6.88
N LYS A 44 -2.10 -12.42 -7.92
CA LYS A 44 -1.64 -11.04 -8.16
C LYS A 44 -2.19 -10.07 -7.12
N ILE A 45 -3.44 -10.24 -6.67
CA ILE A 45 -3.98 -9.48 -5.53
C ILE A 45 -3.19 -9.81 -4.26
N PHE A 46 -2.90 -11.09 -4.02
CA PHE A 46 -2.14 -11.49 -2.85
C PHE A 46 -0.74 -10.85 -2.82
N TYR A 47 0.02 -10.92 -3.91
CA TYR A 47 1.35 -10.28 -3.99
C TYR A 47 1.27 -8.76 -3.83
N ALA A 48 0.27 -8.12 -4.44
CA ALA A 48 0.09 -6.67 -4.32
C ALA A 48 -0.30 -6.25 -2.89
N LEU A 49 -1.11 -7.05 -2.19
CA LEU A 49 -1.44 -6.83 -0.78
C LEU A 49 -0.23 -7.02 0.14
N VAL A 50 0.57 -8.06 -0.08
CA VAL A 50 1.83 -8.29 0.65
C VAL A 50 2.77 -7.09 0.47
N GLY A 51 2.96 -6.63 -0.77
CA GLY A 51 3.76 -5.44 -1.08
C GLY A 51 3.24 -4.19 -0.36
N SER A 52 1.93 -3.92 -0.44
CA SER A 52 1.32 -2.77 0.23
C SER A 52 1.45 -2.80 1.74
N THR A 53 1.35 -3.99 2.35
CA THR A 53 1.53 -4.18 3.79
C THR A 53 2.96 -3.86 4.20
N PHE A 54 3.94 -4.35 3.43
CA PHE A 54 5.35 -4.04 3.67
C PHE A 54 5.63 -2.53 3.58
N THR A 55 5.10 -1.86 2.54
CA THR A 55 5.21 -0.40 2.41
C THR A 55 4.57 0.35 3.57
N ALA A 56 3.38 -0.07 4.00
CA ALA A 56 2.68 0.55 5.13
C ALA A 56 3.48 0.43 6.43
N VAL A 57 4.08 -0.73 6.70
CA VAL A 57 4.95 -0.95 7.87
C VAL A 57 6.19 -0.05 7.79
N MET A 58 6.87 0.01 6.65
CA MET A 58 8.05 0.86 6.48
C MET A 58 7.73 2.35 6.69
N VAL A 59 6.65 2.85 6.08
CA VAL A 59 6.23 4.24 6.23
C VAL A 59 5.81 4.54 7.66
N GLY A 60 5.11 3.62 8.31
CA GLY A 60 4.75 3.73 9.72
C GLY A 60 5.98 3.83 10.62
N PHE A 61 6.99 2.99 10.38
CA PHE A 61 8.24 3.01 11.14
C PHE A 61 9.03 4.31 10.93
N ILE A 62 9.13 4.80 9.69
CA ILE A 62 9.80 6.07 9.36
C ILE A 62 9.09 7.25 10.05
N ARG A 63 7.75 7.31 9.97
CA ARG A 63 6.96 8.38 10.62
C ARG A 63 7.07 8.33 12.14
N TRP A 64 7.07 7.14 12.72
CA TRP A 64 7.28 6.98 14.15
C TRP A 64 8.70 7.40 14.55
N TYR A 65 9.73 7.01 13.80
CA TYR A 65 11.11 7.41 14.03
C TYR A 65 11.30 8.93 13.96
N MET A 66 10.72 9.58 12.94
CA MET A 66 10.73 11.04 12.82
C MET A 66 9.99 11.71 13.97
N TRP A 67 8.80 11.21 14.33
CA TRP A 67 8.02 11.76 15.44
C TRP A 67 8.76 11.68 16.77
N ARG A 68 9.37 10.51 17.06
CA ARG A 68 10.20 10.27 18.24
C ARG A 68 11.37 11.25 18.30
N ARG A 69 12.06 11.46 17.18
CA ARG A 69 13.18 12.41 17.09
C ARG A 69 12.74 13.86 17.34
N SER A 70 11.53 14.22 16.94
CA SER A 70 10.98 15.57 17.16
C SER A 70 10.39 15.79 18.57
N HIS A 71 10.04 14.72 19.30
CA HIS A 71 9.42 14.80 20.63
C HIS A 71 10.12 13.86 21.64
N PRO A 72 11.39 14.15 22.00
CA PRO A 72 12.17 13.26 22.87
C PRO A 72 11.57 13.11 24.27
N GLN A 73 10.84 14.12 24.77
CA GLN A 73 10.19 14.15 26.09
C GLN A 73 8.98 13.21 26.22
N ALA A 74 8.51 12.61 25.13
CA ALA A 74 7.38 11.67 25.14
C ALA A 74 7.81 10.21 25.39
N LEU A 75 9.09 9.98 25.66
CA LEU A 75 9.69 8.67 25.95
C LEU A 75 10.04 8.46 27.43
N ASP A 76 9.88 9.49 28.25
CA ASP A 76 10.06 9.43 29.71
C ASP A 76 8.74 9.09 30.42
#